data_AF-A0A150W156-F1
#
_entry.id   AF-A0A150W156-F1
#
_cell.length_a   1.000
_cell.length_b   1.000
_cell.length_c   1.000
_cell.angle_alpha   90.00
_cell.angle_beta   90.00
_cell.angle_gamma   90.00
#
_symmetry.space_group_name_H-M   'P 1'
#
loop_
_entity.id
_entity.type
_entity.pdbx_description
1 polymer ?
#
loop_
_entity_poly.entity_id
_entity_poly.type
_entity_poly.pdbx_seq_one_letter_code
_entity_poly.pdbx_strand_id
1 'polypeptide(L)'
;MKIQGKMFIWLSVFILAMAILYGVWSKEPVGTTALFLAFGLAIMIGYYLAFTAKRVDAMAQDDKEADVADEAGELGFFAPHSWQPLSLAVGGALAFLAVAMGWWILYFSAPLILVGLFGWVFEFYRGENQNQ
;
A
#
# COMPACT_ATOMS: atom_id res chain seq x y z
N MET A 1 -0.25 -15.71 -6.96
CA MET A 1 -1.15 -15.07 -5.98
C MET A 1 -1.79 -15.99 -4.92
N LYS A 2 -1.98 -17.31 -5.16
CA LYS A 2 -2.69 -18.19 -4.21
C LYS A 2 -1.99 -18.31 -2.84
N ILE A 3 -0.66 -18.40 -2.85
CA ILE A 3 0.16 -18.53 -1.64
C ILE A 3 0.13 -17.23 -0.82
N GLN A 4 0.30 -16.09 -1.48
CA GLN A 4 0.26 -14.76 -0.85
C GLN A 4 -1.07 -14.51 -0.14
N GLY A 5 -2.20 -14.83 -0.78
CA GLY A 5 -3.52 -14.73 -0.15
C GLY A 5 -3.68 -15.64 1.08
N LYS A 6 -3.23 -16.91 0.99
CA LYS A 6 -3.24 -17.84 2.13
C LYS A 6 -2.39 -17.33 3.29
N MET A 7 -1.23 -16.73 3.01
CA MET A 7 -0.34 -16.18 4.04
C MET A 7 -1.05 -15.11 4.88
N PHE A 8 -1.69 -14.14 4.24
CA PHE A 8 -2.42 -13.08 4.96
C PHE A 8 -3.66 -13.58 5.70
N ILE A 9 -4.35 -14.59 5.18
CA ILE A 9 -5.47 -15.22 5.88
C ILE A 9 -5.00 -15.95 7.14
N TRP A 10 -3.89 -16.69 7.08
CA TRP A 10 -3.33 -17.31 8.28
C TRP A 10 -2.85 -16.29 9.31
N LEU A 11 -2.21 -15.22 8.84
CA LEU A 11 -1.81 -14.11 9.70
C LEU A 11 -3.02 -13.44 10.36
N SER A 12 -4.12 -13.23 9.64
CA SER A 12 -5.33 -12.65 10.22
C SER A 12 -5.94 -13.55 11.30
N VAL A 13 -6.00 -14.87 11.08
CA VAL A 13 -6.45 -15.82 12.10
C VAL A 13 -5.57 -15.76 13.35
N PHE A 14 -4.25 -15.68 13.18
CA PHE A 14 -3.32 -15.53 14.30
C PHE A 14 -3.53 -14.20 15.05
N ILE A 15 -3.63 -13.08 14.33
CA ILE A 15 -3.86 -11.76 14.95
C ILE A 15 -5.22 -11.74 15.67
N LEU A 16 -6.26 -12.36 15.13
CA LEU A 16 -7.56 -12.45 15.78
C LEU A 16 -7.48 -13.26 17.09
N ALA A 17 -6.80 -14.40 17.07
CA ALA A 17 -6.58 -15.20 18.27
C ALA A 17 -5.84 -14.38 19.33
N MET A 18 -4.82 -13.62 18.93
CA MET A 18 -4.09 -12.73 19.82
C MET A 18 -4.93 -11.56 20.32
N ALA A 19 -5.77 -10.95 19.47
CA ALA A 19 -6.67 -9.86 19.84
C ALA A 19 -7.63 -10.30 20.95
N ILE A 20 -8.20 -11.51 20.81
CA ILE A 20 -9.12 -12.08 21.81
C ILE A 20 -8.36 -12.40 23.10
N LEU A 21 -7.23 -13.12 23.01
CA LEU A 21 -6.45 -13.51 24.18
C LEU A 21 -5.94 -12.28 24.95
N TYR A 22 -5.38 -11.31 24.23
CA TYR A 22 -4.93 -10.06 24.81
C TYR A 22 -6.08 -9.30 25.45
N GLY A 23 -7.19 -9.08 24.74
CA GLY A 23 -8.31 -8.30 25.25
C GLY A 23 -8.97 -8.88 26.50
N VAL A 24 -9.08 -10.21 26.58
CA VAL A 24 -9.61 -10.89 27.77
C VAL A 24 -8.62 -10.80 28.94
N TRP A 25 -7.32 -10.92 28.68
CA TRP A 25 -6.29 -10.95 29.72
C TRP A 25 -5.93 -9.56 30.24
N SER A 26 -5.60 -8.64 29.35
CA SER A 26 -5.12 -7.29 29.70
C SER A 26 -6.26 -6.37 30.13
N LYS A 27 -7.47 -6.57 29.59
CA LYS A 27 -8.62 -5.67 29.73
C LYS A 27 -8.28 -4.22 29.35
N GLU A 28 -7.29 -4.05 28.48
CA GLU A 28 -6.74 -2.77 28.08
C GLU A 28 -7.28 -2.41 26.68
N PRO A 29 -7.99 -1.27 26.52
CA PRO A 29 -8.74 -0.98 25.30
C PRO A 29 -7.88 -0.56 24.11
N VAL A 30 -6.74 0.10 24.30
CA VAL A 30 -5.90 0.66 23.22
C VAL A 30 -5.25 -0.46 22.40
N GLY A 31 -4.55 -1.39 23.06
CA GLY A 31 -3.90 -2.54 22.45
C GLY A 31 -4.91 -3.51 21.86
N THR A 32 -6.04 -3.73 22.54
CA THR A 32 -7.13 -4.56 22.00
C THR A 32 -7.67 -3.97 20.70
N THR A 33 -7.92 -2.66 20.67
CA THR A 33 -8.39 -1.95 19.46
C THR A 33 -7.36 -2.04 18.33
N ALA A 34 -6.07 -1.79 18.63
CA ALA A 34 -5.01 -1.89 17.65
C ALA A 34 -4.90 -3.30 17.01
N LEU A 35 -5.03 -4.36 17.82
CA LEU A 35 -5.01 -5.74 17.34
C LEU A 35 -6.23 -6.07 16.47
N PHE A 36 -7.43 -5.61 16.83
CA PHE A 36 -8.62 -5.79 15.99
C PHE A 36 -8.52 -5.03 14.66
N LEU A 37 -7.96 -3.82 14.65
CA LEU A 37 -7.71 -3.06 13.42
C LEU A 37 -6.64 -3.74 12.55
N ALA A 38 -5.57 -4.27 13.15
CA ALA A 38 -4.55 -5.04 12.45
C ALA A 38 -5.13 -6.33 11.84
N PHE A 39 -6.02 -7.02 12.56
CA PHE A 39 -6.79 -8.15 12.03
C PHE A 39 -7.62 -7.72 10.81
N GLY A 40 -8.36 -6.61 10.93
CA GLY A 40 -9.15 -6.03 9.84
C GLY A 40 -8.33 -5.73 8.59
N LEU A 41 -7.14 -5.14 8.76
CA LEU A 41 -6.22 -4.89 7.66
C LEU A 41 -5.72 -6.20 7.02
N ALA A 42 -5.29 -7.17 7.83
CA ALA A 42 -4.77 -8.44 7.34
C ALA A 42 -5.83 -9.25 6.58
N ILE A 43 -7.07 -9.29 7.09
CA ILE A 43 -8.17 -9.99 6.41
C ILE A 43 -8.60 -9.27 5.13
N MET A 44 -8.57 -7.93 5.09
CA MET A 44 -8.87 -7.17 3.87
C MET A 44 -7.87 -7.49 2.76
N ILE A 45 -6.57 -7.48 3.07
CA ILE A 45 -5.51 -7.84 2.12
C ILE A 45 -5.64 -9.30 1.68
N GLY A 46 -5.79 -10.22 2.64
CA GLY A 46 -5.91 -11.65 2.38
C GLY A 46 -7.13 -11.99 1.52
N TYR A 47 -8.28 -11.37 1.80
CA TYR A 47 -9.50 -11.53 1.01
C TYR A 47 -9.31 -11.02 -0.42
N TYR A 48 -8.77 -9.81 -0.59
CA TYR A 48 -8.52 -9.25 -1.92
C TYR A 48 -7.62 -10.16 -2.77
N LEU A 49 -6.49 -10.61 -2.21
CA LEU A 49 -5.57 -11.50 -2.93
C LEU A 49 -6.19 -12.86 -3.23
N ALA A 50 -6.92 -13.47 -2.29
CA ALA A 50 -7.59 -14.74 -2.50
C ALA A 50 -8.72 -14.65 -3.53
N PHE A 51 -9.42 -13.51 -3.56
CA PHE A 51 -10.46 -13.23 -4.54
C PHE A 51 -9.90 -13.04 -5.94
N THR A 52 -8.80 -12.28 -6.08
CA THR A 52 -8.08 -12.11 -7.35
C THR A 52 -7.49 -13.42 -7.83
N ALA A 53 -6.91 -14.24 -6.95
CA ALA A 53 -6.33 -15.53 -7.29
C ALA A 53 -7.32 -16.58 -7.82
N LYS A 54 -8.64 -16.34 -7.67
CA LYS A 54 -9.70 -17.17 -8.27
C LYS A 54 -10.13 -16.68 -9.66
N ARG A 55 -9.71 -15.48 -10.05
CA ARG A 55 -10.14 -14.79 -11.29
C ARG A 55 -9.01 -14.63 -12.30
N VAL A 56 -7.77 -14.79 -11.85
CA VAL A 56 -6.57 -14.72 -12.68
C VAL A 56 -5.98 -16.13 -12.77
N ASP A 57 -5.46 -16.47 -13.95
CA ASP A 57 -4.77 -17.74 -14.18
C ASP A 57 -3.47 -17.83 -13.37
N ALA A 58 -2.92 -19.04 -13.30
CA ALA A 58 -1.62 -19.24 -12.66
C ALA A 58 -0.55 -18.49 -13.45
N MET A 59 0.20 -17.63 -12.76
CA MET A 59 1.36 -16.92 -13.32
C MET A 59 2.61 -17.80 -13.20
N ALA A 60 3.65 -17.53 -13.99
CA ALA A 60 4.89 -18.31 -13.93
C ALA A 60 5.52 -18.25 -12.52
N GLN A 61 5.40 -17.12 -11.82
CA GLN A 61 5.80 -17.00 -10.40
C GLN A 61 5.09 -17.95 -9.41
N ASP A 62 3.95 -18.54 -9.76
CA ASP A 62 3.23 -19.53 -8.93
C ASP A 62 3.58 -20.98 -9.31
N ASP A 63 4.32 -21.20 -10.40
CA ASP A 63 4.72 -22.53 -10.89
C ASP A 63 6.17 -22.85 -10.47
N LYS A 64 6.40 -24.08 -10.02
CA LYS A 64 7.72 -24.57 -9.62
C LYS A 64 8.56 -25.06 -10.79
N GLU A 65 7.93 -25.35 -11.92
CA GLU A 65 8.56 -25.86 -13.14
C GLU A 65 8.61 -24.81 -14.26
N ALA A 66 8.26 -23.54 -13.96
CA ALA A 66 8.30 -22.45 -14.92
C ALA A 66 9.73 -22.21 -15.47
N ASP A 67 9.80 -21.94 -16.76
CA ASP A 67 11.01 -21.50 -17.46
C ASP A 67 11.07 -19.96 -17.53
N VAL A 68 12.26 -19.41 -17.75
CA VAL A 68 12.48 -17.96 -17.90
C VAL A 68 11.69 -17.40 -19.09
N ALA A 69 11.42 -18.23 -20.09
CA ALA A 69 10.64 -17.86 -21.27
C ALA A 69 9.14 -17.63 -20.98
N ASP A 70 8.60 -18.17 -19.89
CA ASP A 70 7.16 -18.11 -19.57
C ASP A 70 6.69 -16.69 -19.19
N GLU A 71 7.61 -15.81 -18.79
CA GLU A 71 7.36 -14.39 -18.48
C GLU A 71 8.22 -13.45 -19.36
N ALA A 72 8.49 -13.82 -20.62
CA ALA A 72 9.28 -13.01 -21.56
C ALA A 72 8.54 -11.80 -22.16
N GLY A 73 7.29 -11.54 -21.76
CA GLY A 73 6.47 -10.43 -22.25
C GLY A 73 6.87 -9.06 -21.69
N GLU A 74 6.20 -8.01 -22.16
CA GLU A 74 6.34 -6.68 -21.58
C GLU A 74 5.72 -6.63 -20.17
N LEU A 75 6.51 -6.21 -19.17
CA LEU A 75 6.08 -6.16 -17.77
C LEU A 75 5.08 -5.02 -17.49
N GLY A 76 5.19 -3.92 -18.23
CA GLY A 76 4.37 -2.72 -18.07
C GLY A 76 5.21 -1.44 -18.09
N PHE A 77 4.56 -0.32 -17.77
CA PHE A 77 5.22 0.98 -17.75
C PHE A 77 5.91 1.24 -16.41
N PHE A 78 7.16 1.69 -16.48
CA PHE A 78 7.92 2.18 -15.33
C PHE A 78 8.40 3.60 -15.60
N ALA A 79 8.20 4.49 -14.63
CA ALA A 79 8.70 5.86 -14.69
C ALA A 79 10.25 5.84 -14.73
N PRO A 80 10.91 6.33 -15.80
CA PRO A 80 12.37 6.33 -15.88
C PRO A 80 13.01 7.33 -14.91
N HIS A 81 12.30 8.43 -14.64
CA HIS A 81 12.64 9.41 -13.60
C HIS A 81 11.38 10.16 -13.17
N SER A 82 11.34 10.64 -11.92
CA SER A 82 10.31 11.56 -11.45
C SER A 82 10.84 12.36 -10.27
N TRP A 83 10.62 13.69 -10.29
CA TRP A 83 10.94 14.58 -9.17
C TRP A 83 9.76 14.77 -8.21
N GLN A 84 8.58 14.29 -8.58
CA GLN A 84 7.35 14.47 -7.81
C GLN A 84 7.38 13.78 -6.44
N PRO A 85 7.95 12.55 -6.30
CA PRO A 85 8.12 11.92 -4.99
C PRO A 85 8.95 12.77 -4.01
N LEU A 86 9.98 13.46 -4.50
CA LEU A 86 10.81 14.33 -3.66
C LEU A 86 10.01 15.56 -3.19
N SER A 87 9.27 16.19 -4.09
CA SER A 87 8.37 17.31 -3.74
C SER A 87 7.37 16.91 -2.67
N LEU A 88 6.75 15.73 -2.81
CA LEU A 88 5.80 15.19 -1.83
C LEU A 88 6.45 14.81 -0.50
N ALA A 89 7.68 14.27 -0.52
CA ALA A 89 8.42 13.98 0.70
C ALA A 89 8.73 15.26 1.48
N VAL A 90 9.18 16.32 0.81
CA VAL A 90 9.43 17.63 1.43
C VAL A 90 8.12 18.24 1.94
N GLY A 91 7.06 18.21 1.13
CA GLY A 91 5.74 18.68 1.52
C GLY A 91 5.21 17.95 2.75
N GLY A 92 5.24 16.62 2.76
CA GLY A 92 4.82 15.78 3.87
C GLY A 92 5.66 15.99 5.14
N ALA A 93 6.98 16.16 5.00
CA ALA A 93 7.86 16.48 6.13
C ALA A 93 7.51 17.84 6.75
N LEU A 94 7.24 18.86 5.94
CA LEU A 94 6.77 20.17 6.41
C LEU A 94 5.39 20.10 7.06
N ALA A 95 4.47 19.27 6.53
CA ALA A 95 3.16 19.05 7.13
C ALA A 95 3.27 18.42 8.52
N PHE A 96 4.16 17.43 8.67
CA PHE A 96 4.40 16.79 9.95
C PHE A 96 5.11 17.74 10.94
N LEU A 97 6.06 18.55 10.45
CA LEU A 97 6.73 19.59 11.26
C LEU A 97 5.73 20.61 11.83
N ALA A 98 4.65 20.91 11.11
CA ALA A 98 3.62 21.84 11.56
C ALA A 98 2.96 21.41 12.88
N VAL A 99 2.91 20.10 13.18
CA VAL A 99 2.38 19.59 14.46
C VAL A 99 3.23 20.07 15.65
N ALA A 100 4.55 20.22 15.46
CA ALA A 100 5.47 20.65 16.52
C ALA A 100 5.68 22.18 16.56
N MET A 101 5.79 22.82 15.39
CA MET A 101 6.16 24.25 15.28
C MET A 101 4.94 25.19 15.17
N GLY A 102 3.75 24.64 14.89
CA GLY A 102 2.50 25.37 14.73
C GLY A 102 1.89 25.26 13.33
N TRP A 103 0.57 25.35 13.29
CA TRP A 103 -0.26 25.07 12.10
C TRP A 103 -0.02 26.01 10.92
N TRP A 104 0.61 27.17 11.12
CA TRP A 104 0.87 28.14 10.05
C TRP A 104 1.78 27.57 8.95
N ILE A 105 2.65 26.59 9.26
CA ILE A 105 3.48 25.89 8.28
C ILE A 105 2.61 25.11 7.27
N LEU A 106 1.42 24.63 7.68
CA LEU A 106 0.52 23.93 6.76
C LEU A 106 0.08 24.81 5.59
N TYR A 107 -0.02 26.14 5.76
CA TYR A 107 -0.38 27.04 4.65
C TYR A 107 0.65 27.00 3.51
N PHE A 108 1.91 26.66 3.82
CA PHE A 108 2.98 26.52 2.83
C PHE A 108 3.15 25.07 2.37
N SER A 109 2.99 24.11 3.28
CA SER A 109 3.09 22.68 2.96
C SER A 109 1.94 22.20 2.07
N ALA A 110 0.69 22.61 2.34
CA ALA A 110 -0.47 22.10 1.62
C ALA A 110 -0.43 22.41 0.10
N PRO A 111 -0.13 23.64 -0.36
CA PRO A 111 0.04 23.90 -1.79
C PRO A 111 1.16 23.07 -2.43
N LEU A 112 2.28 22.88 -1.72
CA LEU A 112 3.40 22.07 -2.20
C LEU A 112 2.98 20.60 -2.39
N ILE A 113 2.26 20.02 -1.43
CA ILE A 113 1.71 18.66 -1.52
C ILE A 113 0.71 18.57 -2.67
N LEU A 114 -0.20 19.53 -2.81
CA LEU A 114 -1.22 19.52 -3.86
C LEU A 114 -0.60 19.59 -5.25
N VAL A 115 0.37 20.49 -5.46
CA VAL A 115 1.09 20.61 -6.74
C VAL A 115 1.94 19.37 -7.00
N GLY A 116 2.64 18.84 -5.99
CA GLY A 116 3.42 17.60 -6.12
C GLY A 116 2.55 16.39 -6.45
N LEU A 117 1.37 16.27 -5.84
CA LEU A 117 0.42 15.18 -6.09
C LEU A 117 -0.16 15.29 -7.50
N PHE A 118 -0.60 16.48 -7.90
CA PHE A 118 -1.07 16.74 -9.25
C PHE A 118 0.03 16.46 -10.28
N GLY A 119 1.26 16.90 -9.99
CA GLY A 119 2.44 16.60 -10.78
C GLY A 119 2.62 15.10 -10.94
N TRP A 120 2.61 14.34 -9.84
CA TRP A 120 2.87 12.90 -9.86
C TRP A 120 1.81 12.10 -10.62
N VAL A 121 0.54 12.42 -10.45
CA VAL A 121 -0.57 11.72 -11.13
C VAL A 121 -0.58 12.02 -12.62
N PHE A 122 -0.31 13.26 -13.02
CA PHE A 122 -0.41 13.68 -14.42
C PHE A 122 0.93 13.74 -15.16
N GLU A 123 2.04 13.31 -14.55
CA GLU A 123 3.39 13.44 -15.13
C GLU A 123 3.50 12.80 -16.52
N PHE A 124 2.95 11.59 -16.65
CA PHE A 124 3.02 10.79 -17.87
C PHE A 124 1.81 10.94 -18.80
N TYR A 125 0.85 11.81 -18.46
CA TYR A 125 -0.35 12.09 -19.25
C TYR A 125 -0.34 13.50 -19.86
N ARG A 126 0.86 14.00 -20.23
CA ARG A 126 1.07 15.33 -20.80
C ARG A 126 1.85 15.25 -22.11
N GLY A 127 1.74 16.28 -22.95
CA GLY A 127 2.62 16.43 -24.11
C GLY A 127 2.29 15.45 -25.24
N GLU A 128 3.22 14.59 -25.64
CA GLU A 128 3.00 13.62 -26.71
C GLU A 128 2.32 12.32 -26.19
N ASN A 129 2.37 12.09 -24.87
CA ASN A 129 1.87 10.88 -24.21
C ASN A 129 0.45 11.04 -23.63
N GLN A 130 -0.35 11.97 -24.15
CA GLN A 130 -1.67 12.32 -23.59
C GLN A 130 -2.69 11.19 -23.67
N ASN A 131 -2.55 10.32 -24.68
CA ASN A 131 -3.51 9.28 -25.03
C ASN A 131 -2.97 7.85 -24.79
N GLN A 132 -1.90 7.71 -24.00
CA GLN A 132 -1.40 6.40 -23.58
C GLN A 132 -2.26 5.81 -22.47
#